data_AF-A0AA86RMY3-F1
#
_entry.id   AF-A0AA86RMY3-F1
#
_cell.length_a   1.000
_cell.length_b   1.000
_cell.length_c   1.000
_cell.angle_alpha   90.00
_cell.angle_beta   90.00
_cell.angle_gamma   90.00
#
_symmetry.space_group_name_H-M   'P 1'
#
loop_
_entity.id
_entity.type
_entity.pdbx_description
1 polymer ?
#
loop_
_entity_poly.entity_id
_entity_poly.type
_entity_poly.pdbx_seq_one_letter_code
_entity_poly.pdbx_strand_id
1 'polypeptide(L)'
;MWKDQFGQSLRKYLQMDHRIHSDSDVQAYQNLSQVKSKHGMWNKVAILCGATEKNVHDYFHNTWSKQFCDSYEEYKDKLNEQLLRLMKSEMRKSDVLNQLIGQLELEHPHKNFHTISLRQLLTHTYDRLALRNEFKKHSYERKDKQLQLHYAQPQPELVTATHIQMDQNEVNFLVAQLRILVE
;
A
#
# COMPACT_ATOMS: atom_id res chain seq x y z
N MET A 1 -25.99 -9.31 -22.16
CA MET A 1 -27.41 -9.05 -22.43
C MET A 1 -28.11 -8.28 -21.31
N TRP A 2 -28.04 -8.64 -20.02
CA TRP A 2 -28.64 -7.77 -18.98
C TRP A 2 -27.83 -6.49 -18.67
N LYS A 3 -26.50 -6.54 -18.78
CA LYS A 3 -25.59 -5.38 -18.54
C LYS A 3 -25.89 -4.20 -19.47
N ASP A 4 -26.27 -4.50 -20.71
CA ASP A 4 -26.60 -3.52 -21.74
C ASP A 4 -27.92 -2.77 -21.42
N GLN A 5 -28.78 -3.39 -20.61
CA GLN A 5 -30.05 -2.82 -20.15
C GLN A 5 -29.94 -2.12 -18.79
N PHE A 6 -28.80 -2.24 -18.10
CA PHE A 6 -28.64 -1.77 -16.72
C PHE A 6 -28.98 -0.28 -16.57
N GLY A 7 -28.42 0.59 -17.42
CA GLY A 7 -28.66 2.03 -17.35
C GLY A 7 -30.14 2.38 -17.54
N GLN A 8 -30.82 1.72 -18.48
CA GLN A 8 -32.26 1.89 -18.70
C GLN A 8 -33.08 1.41 -17.49
N SER A 9 -32.74 0.25 -16.93
CA SER A 9 -33.44 -0.32 -15.76
C SER A 9 -33.24 0.54 -14.52
N LEU A 10 -32.06 1.13 -14.32
CA LEU A 10 -31.80 2.07 -13.23
C LEU A 10 -32.64 3.35 -13.38
N ARG A 11 -32.74 3.91 -14.59
CA ARG A 11 -33.62 5.05 -14.86
C ARG A 11 -35.09 4.74 -14.58
N LYS A 12 -35.58 3.58 -15.04
CA LYS A 12 -36.96 3.13 -14.77
C LYS A 12 -37.22 3.02 -13.27
N TYR A 13 -36.28 2.45 -12.51
CA TYR A 13 -36.36 2.39 -11.06
C TYR A 13 -36.49 3.80 -10.44
N LEU A 14 -35.61 4.72 -10.81
CA LEU A 14 -35.63 6.11 -10.29
C LEU A 14 -36.96 6.80 -10.60
N GLN A 15 -37.50 6.58 -11.79
CA GLN A 15 -38.80 7.11 -12.20
C GLN A 15 -39.95 6.51 -11.39
N MET A 16 -39.98 5.19 -11.19
CA MET A 16 -41.08 4.50 -10.52
C MET A 16 -41.11 4.76 -9.01
N ASP A 17 -39.96 4.62 -8.34
CA ASP A 17 -39.88 4.67 -6.87
C ASP A 17 -39.72 6.08 -6.32
N HIS A 18 -39.02 6.95 -7.06
CA HIS A 18 -38.64 8.28 -6.57
C HIS A 18 -39.22 9.43 -7.40
N ARG A 19 -39.95 9.12 -8.48
CA ARG A 19 -40.46 10.11 -9.45
C ARG A 19 -39.37 11.00 -10.04
N ILE A 20 -38.15 10.49 -10.12
CA ILE A 20 -37.01 11.19 -10.69
C ILE A 20 -36.86 10.79 -12.15
N HIS A 21 -36.96 11.76 -13.05
CA HIS A 21 -36.63 11.54 -14.46
C HIS A 21 -35.13 11.68 -14.69
N SER A 22 -34.59 10.89 -15.60
CA SER A 22 -33.19 10.97 -16.01
C SER A 22 -33.13 10.65 -17.49
N ASP A 23 -32.55 11.55 -18.28
CA ASP A 23 -32.47 11.41 -19.73
C ASP A 23 -31.19 10.68 -20.16
N SER A 24 -30.22 10.55 -19.24
CA SER A 24 -28.93 9.92 -19.47
C SER A 24 -28.48 9.05 -18.29
N ASP A 25 -27.48 8.20 -18.55
CA ASP A 25 -26.80 7.41 -17.52
C ASP A 25 -26.09 8.32 -16.49
N VAL A 26 -25.48 9.41 -16.95
CA VAL A 26 -24.78 10.39 -16.08
C VAL A 26 -25.77 11.02 -15.09
N GLN A 27 -26.92 11.46 -15.58
CA GLN A 27 -27.95 12.07 -14.73
C GLN A 27 -28.54 11.04 -13.76
N ALA A 28 -28.75 9.79 -14.20
CA ALA A 28 -29.19 8.72 -13.33
C ALA A 28 -28.19 8.45 -12.19
N TYR A 29 -26.88 8.45 -12.50
CA TYR A 29 -25.81 8.31 -11.51
C TYR A 29 -25.80 9.45 -10.49
N GLN A 30 -25.91 10.70 -10.96
CA GLN A 30 -25.98 11.88 -10.09
C GLN A 30 -27.21 11.85 -9.18
N ASN A 31 -28.38 11.54 -9.74
CA ASN A 31 -29.63 11.45 -9.00
C ASN A 31 -29.62 10.32 -7.95
N LEU A 32 -28.88 9.24 -8.20
CA LEU A 32 -28.72 8.16 -7.24
C LEU A 32 -28.09 8.63 -5.92
N SER A 33 -27.27 9.69 -5.93
CA SER A 33 -26.70 10.26 -4.70
C SER A 33 -27.75 10.94 -3.80
N GLN A 34 -28.86 11.41 -4.40
CA GLN A 34 -29.94 12.12 -3.71
C GLN A 34 -30.98 11.18 -3.09
N VAL A 35 -31.00 9.91 -3.51
CA VAL A 35 -31.91 8.89 -2.99
C VAL A 35 -31.52 8.53 -1.56
N LYS A 36 -32.37 8.93 -0.59
CA LYS A 36 -32.14 8.71 0.85
C LYS A 36 -32.14 7.23 1.26
N SER A 37 -33.02 6.42 0.68
CA SER A 37 -33.13 4.99 0.97
C SER A 37 -32.88 4.17 -0.29
N LYS A 38 -31.77 3.42 -0.28
CA LYS A 38 -31.38 2.50 -1.36
C LYS A 38 -31.65 1.04 -0.98
N HIS A 39 -32.32 0.80 0.15
CA HIS A 39 -32.61 -0.56 0.61
C HIS A 39 -33.52 -1.28 -0.41
N GLY A 40 -33.11 -2.47 -0.85
CA GLY A 40 -33.85 -3.24 -1.86
C GLY A 40 -33.83 -2.66 -3.28
N MET A 41 -33.12 -1.55 -3.52
CA MET A 41 -33.01 -0.93 -4.85
C MET A 41 -32.41 -1.92 -5.88
N TRP A 42 -31.33 -2.59 -5.49
CA TRP A 42 -30.64 -3.53 -6.38
C TRP A 42 -31.51 -4.73 -6.73
N ASN A 43 -32.36 -5.17 -5.82
CA ASN A 43 -33.35 -6.21 -6.09
C ASN A 43 -34.33 -5.78 -7.19
N LYS A 44 -34.89 -4.56 -7.08
CA LYS A 44 -35.82 -4.00 -8.07
C LYS A 44 -35.15 -3.80 -9.44
N VAL A 45 -33.93 -3.25 -9.46
CA VAL A 45 -33.16 -3.08 -10.70
C VAL A 45 -32.83 -4.44 -11.33
N ALA A 46 -32.53 -5.45 -10.51
CA ALA A 46 -32.26 -6.81 -10.96
C ALA A 46 -33.48 -7.47 -11.62
N ILE A 47 -34.67 -7.30 -11.05
CA ILE A 47 -35.94 -7.72 -11.68
C ILE A 47 -36.11 -7.05 -13.04
N LEU A 48 -35.86 -5.73 -13.13
CA LEU A 48 -36.06 -4.97 -14.36
C LEU A 48 -35.10 -5.35 -15.50
N CYS A 49 -33.88 -5.80 -15.21
CA CYS A 49 -32.90 -6.22 -16.24
C CYS A 49 -32.75 -7.74 -16.38
N GLY A 50 -33.52 -8.54 -15.63
CA GLY A 50 -33.44 -10.01 -15.70
C GLY A 50 -32.11 -10.57 -15.17
N ALA A 51 -31.61 -10.03 -14.06
CA ALA A 51 -30.38 -10.45 -13.40
C ALA A 51 -30.62 -10.78 -11.91
N THR A 52 -29.58 -11.28 -11.23
CA THR A 52 -29.62 -11.44 -9.77
C THR A 52 -29.20 -10.14 -9.10
N GLU A 53 -29.73 -9.87 -7.90
CA GLU A 53 -29.39 -8.69 -7.10
C GLU A 53 -27.87 -8.52 -6.91
N LYS A 54 -27.18 -9.61 -6.54
CA LYS A 54 -25.73 -9.63 -6.38
C LYS A 54 -25.01 -9.19 -7.65
N ASN A 55 -25.39 -9.72 -8.81
CA ASN A 55 -24.75 -9.38 -10.07
C ASN A 55 -24.93 -7.90 -10.42
N VAL A 56 -26.14 -7.36 -10.21
CA VAL A 56 -26.46 -5.94 -10.46
C VAL A 56 -25.68 -5.02 -9.52
N HIS A 57 -25.67 -5.34 -8.22
CA HIS A 57 -24.91 -4.62 -7.20
C HIS A 57 -23.41 -4.60 -7.55
N ASP A 58 -22.83 -5.76 -7.83
CA ASP A 58 -21.41 -5.89 -8.12
C ASP A 58 -21.05 -5.19 -9.43
N TYR A 59 -21.90 -5.29 -10.45
CA TYR A 59 -21.68 -4.59 -11.71
C TYR A 59 -21.73 -3.07 -11.55
N PHE A 60 -22.69 -2.56 -10.76
CA PHE A 60 -22.79 -1.14 -10.47
C PHE A 60 -21.47 -0.63 -9.86
N HIS A 61 -21.04 -1.21 -8.73
CA HIS A 61 -19.87 -0.73 -7.99
C HIS A 61 -18.53 -1.00 -8.69
N ASN A 62 -18.42 -2.10 -9.45
CA ASN A 62 -17.15 -2.49 -10.06
C ASN A 62 -16.94 -1.96 -11.47
N THR A 63 -18.02 -1.67 -12.20
CA THR A 63 -17.94 -1.33 -13.63
C THR A 63 -18.71 -0.07 -13.98
N TRP A 64 -20.03 -0.04 -13.74
CA TRP A 64 -20.88 1.01 -14.30
C TRP A 64 -20.64 2.37 -13.62
N SER A 65 -20.55 2.44 -12.29
CA SER A 65 -20.32 3.71 -11.57
C SER A 65 -19.01 4.38 -11.96
N LYS A 66 -17.97 3.59 -12.22
CA LYS A 66 -16.62 4.08 -12.53
C LYS A 66 -16.55 4.86 -13.85
N GLN A 67 -17.50 4.64 -14.76
CA GLN A 67 -17.56 5.35 -16.04
C GLN A 67 -17.90 6.85 -15.86
N PHE A 68 -18.47 7.23 -14.71
CA PHE A 68 -18.87 8.59 -14.38
C PHE A 68 -17.93 9.25 -13.36
N CYS A 69 -16.78 8.63 -13.10
CA CYS A 69 -15.78 9.11 -12.18
C CYS A 69 -14.47 9.41 -12.90
N ASP A 70 -13.76 10.42 -12.39
CA ASP A 70 -12.41 10.72 -12.83
C ASP A 70 -11.43 9.65 -12.34
N SER A 71 -10.43 9.39 -13.19
CA SER A 71 -9.30 8.54 -12.83
C SER A 71 -8.40 9.22 -11.81
N TYR A 72 -7.95 8.49 -10.80
CA TYR A 72 -6.96 8.96 -9.82
C TYR A 72 -5.52 8.59 -10.20
N GLU A 73 -5.31 7.95 -11.35
CA GLU A 73 -4.01 7.39 -11.77
C GLU A 73 -2.89 8.44 -11.78
N GLU A 74 -3.17 9.64 -12.27
CA GLU A 74 -2.21 10.75 -12.32
C GLU A 74 -1.77 11.26 -10.93
N TYR A 75 -2.55 10.99 -9.90
CA TYR A 75 -2.28 11.45 -8.52
C TYR A 75 -1.64 10.36 -7.65
N LYS A 76 -1.40 9.16 -8.18
CA LYS A 76 -0.91 8.00 -7.41
C LYS A 76 0.38 8.28 -6.66
N ASP A 77 1.36 8.89 -7.31
CA ASP A 77 2.67 9.13 -6.71
C ASP A 77 2.57 10.16 -5.57
N LYS A 78 1.84 11.26 -5.80
CA LYS A 78 1.55 12.27 -4.78
C LYS A 78 0.84 11.65 -3.57
N LEU A 79 -0.18 10.82 -3.80
CA LEU A 79 -0.93 10.13 -2.75
C LEU A 79 -0.02 9.17 -1.96
N ASN A 80 0.86 8.44 -2.63
CA ASN A 80 1.82 7.54 -1.98
C ASN A 80 2.80 8.31 -1.07
N GLU A 81 3.30 9.45 -1.52
CA GLU A 81 4.17 10.31 -0.72
C GLU A 81 3.46 10.87 0.51
N GLN A 82 2.25 11.39 0.35
CA GLN A 82 1.46 11.91 1.47
C GLN A 82 1.10 10.80 2.46
N LEU A 83 0.75 9.62 1.96
CA LEU A 83 0.51 8.43 2.78
C LEU A 83 1.73 8.08 3.63
N LEU A 84 2.93 8.06 3.05
CA LEU A 84 4.17 7.80 3.80
C LEU A 84 4.43 8.84 4.89
N ARG A 85 4.08 10.10 4.66
CA ARG A 85 4.21 11.16 5.68
C ARG A 85 3.21 10.95 6.81
N LEU A 86 1.95 10.68 6.49
CA LEU A 86 0.90 10.45 7.47
C LEU A 86 1.07 9.11 8.23
N MET A 87 1.67 8.09 7.63
CA MET A 87 1.98 6.84 8.35
C MET A 87 3.00 7.03 9.48
N LYS A 88 3.73 8.15 9.49
CA LYS A 88 4.63 8.51 10.61
C LYS A 88 3.91 9.21 11.76
N SER A 89 2.68 9.68 11.53
CA SER A 89 1.84 10.16 12.64
C SER A 89 1.21 8.95 13.34
N GLU A 90 0.97 9.06 14.64
CA GLU A 90 0.30 8.00 15.44
C GLU A 90 -1.21 7.92 15.15
N MET A 91 -1.63 8.31 13.94
CA MET A 91 -3.02 8.30 13.51
C MET A 91 -3.48 6.88 13.19
N ARG A 92 -4.78 6.62 13.41
CA ARG A 92 -5.38 5.36 12.97
C ARG A 92 -5.43 5.32 11.45
N LYS A 93 -5.27 4.11 10.89
CA LYS A 93 -5.35 3.88 9.44
C LYS A 93 -6.59 4.51 8.81
N SER A 94 -7.77 4.35 9.42
CA SER A 94 -9.02 4.94 8.92
C SER A 94 -8.94 6.45 8.72
N ASP A 95 -8.29 7.14 9.66
CA ASP A 95 -8.22 8.59 9.72
C ASP A 95 -7.22 9.11 8.70
N VAL A 96 -6.08 8.42 8.55
CA VAL A 96 -5.12 8.67 7.47
C VAL A 96 -5.78 8.56 6.09
N LEU A 97 -6.53 7.48 5.87
CA LEU A 97 -7.22 7.26 4.59
C LEU A 97 -8.28 8.34 4.33
N ASN A 98 -9.10 8.69 5.34
CA ASN A 98 -10.12 9.73 5.20
C ASN A 98 -9.50 11.10 4.94
N GLN A 99 -8.39 11.42 5.62
CA GLN A 99 -7.67 12.68 5.43
C GLN A 99 -7.14 12.81 4.01
N LEU A 100 -6.51 11.77 3.46
CA LEU A 100 -5.98 11.80 2.08
C LEU A 100 -7.08 11.96 1.04
N ILE A 101 -8.20 11.25 1.21
CA ILE A 101 -9.35 11.37 0.31
C ILE A 101 -9.90 12.80 0.36
N GLY A 102 -10.12 13.34 1.56
CA GLY A 102 -10.63 14.70 1.73
C GLY A 102 -9.67 15.78 1.20
N GLN A 103 -8.36 15.58 1.34
CA GLN A 103 -7.35 16.48 0.76
C GLN A 103 -7.41 16.45 -0.77
N LEU A 104 -7.51 15.27 -1.38
CA LEU A 104 -7.61 15.14 -2.83
C LEU A 104 -8.90 15.81 -3.37
N GLU A 105 -10.03 15.61 -2.68
CA GLU A 105 -11.31 16.24 -3.03
C GLU A 105 -11.25 17.78 -2.89
N LEU A 106 -10.56 18.29 -1.86
CA LEU A 106 -10.38 19.73 -1.64
C LEU A 106 -9.47 20.38 -2.68
N GLU A 107 -8.38 19.69 -3.06
CA GLU A 107 -7.43 20.17 -4.07
C GLU A 107 -8.01 20.14 -5.49
N HIS A 108 -8.94 19.22 -5.75
CA HIS A 108 -9.53 19.00 -7.07
C HIS A 108 -11.07 19.03 -7.01
N PRO A 109 -11.69 20.17 -6.67
CA PRO A 109 -13.14 20.26 -6.45
C PRO A 109 -13.99 20.05 -7.72
N HIS A 110 -13.37 20.09 -8.90
CA HIS A 110 -14.01 19.84 -10.19
C HIS A 110 -13.92 18.38 -10.64
N LYS A 111 -13.22 17.53 -9.87
CA LYS A 111 -13.04 16.10 -10.15
C LYS A 111 -13.97 15.28 -9.29
N ASN A 112 -14.52 14.21 -9.87
CA ASN A 112 -15.40 13.27 -9.18
C ASN A 112 -14.71 11.91 -9.04
N PHE A 113 -13.93 11.72 -7.98
CA PHE A 113 -13.22 10.46 -7.78
C PHE A 113 -14.15 9.34 -7.28
N HIS A 114 -13.90 8.11 -7.75
CA HIS A 114 -14.61 6.94 -7.22
C HIS A 114 -14.06 6.55 -5.84
N THR A 115 -14.72 7.03 -4.77
CA THR A 115 -14.27 6.90 -3.37
C THR A 115 -13.93 5.46 -2.96
N ILE A 116 -14.72 4.47 -3.40
CA ILE A 116 -14.48 3.05 -3.05
C ILE A 116 -13.14 2.59 -3.65
N SER A 117 -12.90 2.91 -4.92
CA SER A 117 -11.65 2.51 -5.59
C SER A 117 -10.44 3.24 -5.03
N LEU A 118 -10.60 4.52 -4.69
CA LEU A 118 -9.55 5.30 -4.04
C LEU A 118 -9.21 4.72 -2.66
N ARG A 119 -10.23 4.38 -1.86
CA ARG A 119 -10.03 3.73 -0.55
C ARG A 119 -9.35 2.37 -0.67
N GLN A 120 -9.75 1.55 -1.64
CA GLN A 120 -9.12 0.25 -1.90
C GLN A 120 -7.64 0.43 -2.27
N LEU A 121 -7.32 1.33 -3.19
CA LEU A 121 -5.94 1.67 -3.55
C LEU A 121 -5.13 2.05 -2.31
N LEU A 122 -5.59 3.05 -1.56
CA LEU A 122 -4.86 3.58 -0.42
C LEU A 122 -4.71 2.53 0.69
N THR A 123 -5.72 1.69 0.90
CA THR A 123 -5.67 0.55 1.84
C THR A 123 -4.58 -0.43 1.46
N HIS A 124 -4.55 -0.89 0.20
CA HIS A 124 -3.53 -1.81 -0.29
C HIS A 124 -2.13 -1.20 -0.22
N THR A 125 -1.99 0.08 -0.58
CA THR A 125 -0.71 0.78 -0.48
C THR A 125 -0.26 0.89 0.98
N TYR A 126 -1.16 1.26 1.89
CA TYR A 126 -0.86 1.37 3.32
C TYR A 126 -0.35 0.04 3.87
N ASP A 127 -1.08 -1.05 3.62
CA ASP A 127 -0.73 -2.38 4.13
C ASP A 127 0.61 -2.86 3.58
N ARG A 128 0.86 -2.65 2.29
CA ARG A 128 2.15 -2.94 1.65
C ARG A 128 3.30 -2.16 2.27
N LEU A 129 3.09 -0.90 2.63
CA LEU A 129 4.11 -0.04 3.24
C LEU A 129 4.34 -0.40 4.72
N ALA A 130 3.28 -0.72 5.46
CA ALA A 130 3.36 -1.14 6.86
C ALA A 130 4.21 -2.40 7.01
N LEU A 131 3.94 -3.43 6.19
CA LEU A 131 4.72 -4.65 6.16
C LEU A 131 6.20 -4.39 5.85
N ARG A 132 6.51 -3.52 4.88
CA ARG A 132 7.90 -3.15 4.56
C ARG A 132 8.62 -2.51 5.74
N ASN A 133 7.93 -1.70 6.54
CA ASN A 133 8.52 -1.07 7.71
C ASN A 133 8.77 -2.07 8.85
N GLU A 134 7.85 -3.01 9.05
CA GLU A 134 8.04 -4.11 10.00
C GLU A 134 9.24 -5.00 9.64
N PHE A 135 9.36 -5.39 8.36
CA PHE A 135 10.52 -6.18 7.90
C PHE A 135 11.84 -5.46 8.12
N LYS A 136 11.89 -4.15 7.85
CA LYS A 136 13.09 -3.34 8.11
C LYS A 136 13.45 -3.32 9.59
N LYS A 137 12.47 -3.09 10.47
CA LYS A 137 12.68 -3.08 11.93
C LYS A 137 13.30 -4.39 12.42
N HIS A 138 12.74 -5.53 12.02
CA HIS A 138 13.26 -6.85 12.37
C HIS A 138 14.66 -7.11 11.79
N SER A 139 14.94 -6.60 10.58
CA SER A 139 16.27 -6.72 9.97
C SER A 139 17.34 -5.93 10.74
N TYR A 140 17.02 -4.76 11.27
CA TYR A 140 17.96 -3.97 12.09
C TYR A 140 18.21 -4.64 13.45
N GLU A 141 17.15 -5.11 14.12
CA GLU A 141 17.27 -5.82 15.40
C GLU A 141 18.13 -7.09 15.31
N ARG A 142 18.09 -7.81 14.17
CA ARG A 142 18.98 -8.96 13.95
C ARG A 142 20.44 -8.57 13.79
N LYS A 143 20.73 -7.50 13.05
CA LYS A 143 22.11 -7.02 12.86
C LYS A 143 22.70 -6.52 14.16
N ASP A 144 21.93 -5.77 14.96
CA ASP A 144 22.39 -5.29 16.26
C ASP A 144 22.67 -6.45 17.23
N LYS A 145 21.82 -7.49 17.26
CA LYS A 145 22.09 -8.70 18.04
C LYS A 145 23.35 -9.45 17.59
N GLN A 146 23.59 -9.53 16.28
CA GLN A 146 24.82 -10.14 15.75
C GLN A 146 26.07 -9.33 16.12
N LEU A 147 26.00 -7.99 16.05
CA LEU A 147 27.07 -7.10 16.50
C LEU A 147 27.33 -7.26 18.00
N GLN A 148 26.29 -7.26 18.83
CA GLN A 148 26.44 -7.47 20.28
C GLN A 148 27.06 -8.84 20.62
N LEU A 149 26.67 -9.91 19.92
CA LEU A 149 27.29 -11.23 20.09
C LEU A 149 28.77 -11.24 19.67
N HIS A 150 29.14 -10.49 18.64
CA HIS A 150 30.53 -10.36 18.22
C HIS A 150 31.39 -9.62 19.26
N TYR A 151 30.87 -8.53 19.85
CA TYR A 151 31.57 -7.79 20.92
C TYR A 151 31.57 -8.50 22.28
N ALA A 152 30.62 -9.41 22.51
CA ALA A 152 30.56 -10.22 23.73
C ALA A 152 31.49 -11.45 23.70
N GLN A 153 32.16 -11.72 22.57
CA GLN A 153 33.23 -12.71 22.57
C GLN A 153 34.38 -12.18 23.42
N PRO A 154 34.87 -12.95 24.41
CA PRO A 154 36.05 -12.55 25.18
C PRO A 154 37.14 -12.21 24.17
N GLN A 155 37.65 -10.98 24.25
CA GLN A 155 38.86 -10.59 23.52
C GLN A 155 39.85 -11.73 23.75
N PRO A 156 40.43 -12.33 22.70
CA PRO A 156 41.41 -13.39 22.88
C PRO A 156 42.41 -12.83 23.86
N GLU A 157 42.47 -13.44 25.05
CA GLU A 157 43.44 -13.05 26.07
C GLU A 157 44.74 -12.91 25.32
N LEU A 158 45.35 -11.73 25.40
CA LEU A 158 46.63 -11.46 24.78
C LEU A 158 47.51 -12.60 25.30
N VAL A 159 47.72 -13.63 24.47
CA VAL A 159 48.58 -14.74 24.81
C VAL A 159 49.91 -14.04 24.90
N THR A 160 50.30 -13.70 26.12
CA THR A 160 51.57 -13.09 26.43
C THR A 160 52.56 -13.99 25.74
N ALA A 161 53.16 -13.44 24.67
CA ALA A 161 54.01 -14.19 23.78
C ALA A 161 54.93 -15.01 24.66
N THR A 162 54.72 -16.32 24.64
CA THR A 162 55.55 -17.25 25.39
C THR A 162 56.94 -16.89 24.93
N HIS A 163 57.77 -16.45 25.86
CA HIS A 163 59.13 -16.03 25.59
C HIS A 163 59.82 -17.21 24.89
N ILE A 164 59.83 -17.19 23.55
CA ILE A 164 60.55 -18.15 22.75
C ILE A 164 62.00 -17.79 23.03
N GLN A 165 62.62 -18.51 23.97
CA GLN A 165 64.07 -18.58 24.04
C GLN A 165 64.50 -19.24 22.74
N MET A 166 64.73 -18.41 21.71
CA MET A 166 65.47 -18.85 20.53
C MET A 166 66.86 -19.23 21.03
N ASP A 167 67.23 -20.48 20.79
CA ASP A 167 68.59 -20.95 20.96
C ASP A 167 69.51 -20.01 20.16
N GLN A 168 70.58 -19.52 20.79
CA GLN A 168 71.61 -18.69 20.15
C GLN A 168 72.13 -19.32 18.84
N ASN A 169 72.06 -20.65 18.74
CA ASN A 169 72.45 -21.39 17.53
C ASN A 169 71.53 -21.12 16.33
N GLU A 170 70.21 -20.95 16.52
CA GLU A 170 69.29 -20.62 15.43
C GLU A 170 69.49 -19.19 14.92
N VAL A 171 69.80 -18.26 15.84
CA VAL A 171 70.13 -16.86 15.47
C VAL A 171 71.39 -16.82 14.60
N ASN A 172 72.43 -17.57 14.99
CA ASN A 172 73.67 -17.62 14.21
C ASN A 172 73.48 -18.27 12.84
N PHE A 173 72.62 -19.29 12.74
CA PHE A 173 72.31 -19.93 11.46
C PHE A 173 71.59 -18.97 10.49
N LEU A 174 70.61 -18.21 10.98
CA LEU A 174 69.88 -17.23 10.17
C LEU A 174 70.77 -16.06 9.73
N VAL A 175 71.68 -15.59 10.59
CA VAL A 175 72.66 -14.55 10.24
C VAL A 175 73.66 -15.05 9.19
N ALA A 176 74.05 -16.33 9.22
CA ALA A 176 74.91 -16.92 8.21
C ALA A 176 74.23 -17.03 6.84
N GLN A 177 72.95 -17.40 6.79
CA GLN A 177 72.20 -17.47 5.52
C GLN A 177 72.00 -16.09 4.88
N LEU A 178 71.77 -15.05 5.69
CA LEU A 178 71.61 -13.68 5.18
C LEU A 178 72.89 -13.10 4.57
N ARG A 179 74.08 -13.53 5.02
CA ARG A 179 75.36 -13.06 4.42
C ARG A 179 75.63 -13.64 3.03
N ILE A 180 75.08 -14.81 2.71
CA ILE A 180 75.26 -15.45 1.40
C ILE A 180 74.40 -14.77 0.31
N LEU A 181 73.37 -14.01 0.69
CA LEU A 181 72.45 -13.36 -0.24
C LEU A 181 72.81 -11.91 -0.60
N VAL A 182 73.92 -11.38 -0.05
CA VAL A 182 74.34 -9.97 -0.23
C VAL A 182 75.68 -9.85 -0.97
N GLU A 183 76.23 -10.95 -1.50
CA GLU A 183 77.34 -10.98 -2.46
C GLU A 183 76.85 -11.48 -3.82
#